data_AF-A0A927SPX8-F1
#
_entry.id   AF-A0A927SPX8-F1
#
_cell.length_a   1.000
_cell.length_b   1.000
_cell.length_c   1.000
_cell.angle_alpha   90.00
_cell.angle_beta   90.00
_cell.angle_gamma   90.00
#
_symmetry.space_group_name_H-M   'P 1'
#
loop_
_entity.id
_entity.type
_entity.pdbx_description
1 polymer ?
#
loop_
_entity_poly.entity_id
_entity_poly.type
_entity_poly.pdbx_seq_one_letter_code
_entity_poly.pdbx_strand_id
1 'polypeptide(L)'
;MTIAKYENCISLGWFCGTASAMSTLGLRCFSGPFDWCHSNLDSILKIIETDFTDFMLKDNLKIVPDQHNYLIDTKYEFYYYHDIKSNLETEYQAIYDKYNRRITKFIEASKKTTCFFRAVRSNEEIEYIKENKEYIFNTIRKNNSNNEIVFLLLQDMPDLPNDITWFKLNIKNYTPKLYEMTTLFNNSPKLLEFCNSNLLTKEKIDENKKYISPFQTATAQIQHLLDKNHDQIELSLLHCFPNIKNAGLYIWGAGTYGKLMLNYMLNRGMSPKAIIDNNPKIIGTTINNIPIISSSEIEKIDAVNVLITVASEKSINSITQQIYKLLHNFTVATFDDLYKYINSTNP
;
A
#
# COMPACT_ATOMS: atom_id res chain seq x y z
N MET A 1 -10.95 27.46 -19.44
CA MET A 1 -10.23 26.24 -19.02
C MET A 1 -9.42 26.60 -17.79
N THR A 2 -9.67 25.95 -16.65
CA THR A 2 -8.84 26.13 -15.46
C THR A 2 -7.49 25.47 -15.73
N ILE A 3 -6.42 26.25 -15.66
CA ILE A 3 -5.05 25.79 -15.92
C ILE A 3 -4.62 24.92 -14.74
N ALA A 4 -4.10 23.71 -15.01
CA ALA A 4 -3.58 22.86 -13.96
C ALA A 4 -2.36 23.51 -13.30
N LYS A 5 -2.26 23.39 -11.98
CA LYS A 5 -1.18 24.04 -11.21
C LYS A 5 0.17 23.33 -11.40
N TYR A 6 0.16 22.01 -11.59
CA TYR A 6 1.35 21.17 -11.70
C TYR A 6 1.21 20.12 -12.81
N GLU A 7 2.34 19.64 -13.32
CA GLU A 7 2.41 18.48 -14.22
C GLU A 7 2.55 17.16 -13.47
N ASN A 8 3.16 17.19 -12.27
CA ASN A 8 3.43 16.00 -11.46
C ASN A 8 3.11 16.22 -9.99
N CYS A 9 2.71 15.13 -9.32
CA CYS A 9 2.67 15.06 -7.86
C CYS A 9 3.51 13.85 -7.40
N ILE A 10 4.43 14.07 -6.46
CA ILE A 10 5.41 13.06 -6.02
C ILE A 10 5.46 12.98 -4.50
N SER A 11 5.50 11.77 -3.94
CA SER A 11 5.74 11.59 -2.50
C SER A 11 7.24 11.62 -2.19
N LEU A 12 7.60 12.27 -1.07
CA LEU A 12 8.94 12.26 -0.49
C LEU A 12 9.00 11.35 0.75
N GLY A 13 8.20 10.27 0.78
CA GLY A 13 8.10 9.40 1.96
C GLY A 13 7.62 10.17 3.20
N TRP A 14 7.97 9.77 4.42
CA TRP A 14 8.63 8.54 4.91
C TRP A 14 7.60 7.43 5.12
N PHE A 15 6.33 7.81 5.09
CA PHE A 15 5.19 6.95 5.31
C PHE A 15 4.57 6.56 3.96
N CYS A 16 4.57 5.27 3.66
CA CYS A 16 4.05 4.74 2.39
C CYS A 16 2.56 5.06 2.16
N GLY A 17 1.80 5.38 3.22
CA GLY A 17 0.42 5.84 3.10
C GLY A 17 0.26 7.13 2.30
N THR A 18 1.27 8.01 2.26
CA THR A 18 1.23 9.20 1.39
C THR A 18 1.17 8.80 -0.07
N ALA A 19 2.06 7.93 -0.53
CA ALA A 19 2.06 7.44 -1.90
C ALA A 19 0.79 6.64 -2.24
N SER A 20 0.30 5.82 -1.30
CA SER A 20 -0.95 5.06 -1.46
C SER A 20 -2.17 5.97 -1.64
N ALA A 21 -2.35 6.98 -0.78
CA ALA A 21 -3.47 7.92 -0.88
C ALA A 21 -3.37 8.83 -2.12
N MET A 22 -2.16 9.25 -2.50
CA MET A 22 -1.98 9.96 -3.77
C MET A 22 -2.35 9.08 -4.97
N SER A 23 -2.09 7.77 -4.89
CA SER A 23 -2.45 6.82 -5.94
C SER A 23 -3.97 6.72 -6.07
N THR A 24 -4.72 6.58 -4.97
CA THR A 24 -6.19 6.46 -5.00
C THR A 24 -6.89 7.70 -5.56
N LEU A 25 -6.29 8.88 -5.41
CA LEU A 25 -6.78 10.13 -5.99
C LEU A 25 -6.30 10.38 -7.43
N GLY A 26 -5.50 9.48 -8.02
CA GLY A 26 -4.91 9.68 -9.34
C GLY A 26 -3.85 10.79 -9.40
N LEU A 27 -3.31 11.23 -8.26
CA LEU A 27 -2.25 12.23 -8.18
C LEU A 27 -0.87 11.62 -8.47
N ARG A 28 -0.65 10.37 -8.08
CA ARG A 28 0.65 9.70 -8.25
C ARG A 28 0.89 9.33 -9.71
N CYS A 29 1.97 9.86 -10.31
CA CYS A 29 2.33 9.60 -11.71
C CYS A 29 3.34 8.46 -11.93
N PHE A 30 3.99 7.96 -10.88
CA PHE A 30 4.82 6.74 -10.89
C PHE A 30 5.18 6.36 -9.45
N SER A 31 5.75 5.16 -9.25
CA SER A 31 6.36 4.82 -7.95
C SER A 31 7.71 5.50 -7.79
N GLY A 32 7.81 6.45 -6.86
CA GLY A 32 9.03 7.21 -6.60
C GLY A 32 10.10 6.43 -5.83
N PRO A 33 11.34 6.96 -5.74
CA PRO A 33 12.42 6.35 -4.95
C PRO A 33 12.13 6.35 -3.45
N PHE A 34 11.19 7.19 -2.98
CA PHE A 34 10.90 7.35 -1.55
C PHE A 34 9.54 6.77 -1.10
N ASP A 35 8.76 6.18 -2.02
CA ASP A 35 7.40 5.70 -1.73
C ASP A 35 7.33 4.56 -0.70
N TRP A 36 8.38 3.73 -0.64
CA TRP A 36 8.36 2.43 0.04
C TRP A 36 9.50 2.25 1.05
N CYS A 37 10.04 3.36 1.56
CA CYS A 37 11.13 3.36 2.53
C CYS A 37 10.87 4.38 3.64
N HIS A 38 11.39 4.09 4.83
CA HIS A 38 11.46 5.10 5.88
C HIS A 38 12.72 5.95 5.67
N SER A 39 12.57 7.25 5.85
CA SER A 39 13.60 8.24 5.53
C SER A 39 13.46 9.50 6.38
N ASN A 40 14.60 10.10 6.69
CA ASN A 40 14.64 11.44 7.27
C ASN A 40 14.56 12.49 6.14
N LEU A 41 13.93 13.64 6.42
CA LEU A 41 13.79 14.71 5.44
C LEU A 41 15.14 15.29 5.03
N ASP A 42 16.04 15.52 5.99
CA ASP A 42 17.39 16.03 5.72
C ASP A 42 18.16 15.13 4.72
N SER A 43 17.99 13.82 4.85
CA SER A 43 18.63 12.81 4.01
C SER A 43 18.06 12.81 2.60
N ILE A 44 16.74 12.97 2.47
CA ILE A 44 16.08 13.18 1.17
C ILE A 44 16.61 14.45 0.50
N LEU A 45 16.70 15.56 1.24
CA LEU A 45 17.18 16.83 0.69
C LEU A 45 18.63 16.71 0.20
N LYS A 46 19.53 16.13 1.01
CA LYS A 46 20.92 15.87 0.63
C LYS A 46 21.03 15.01 -0.64
N ILE A 47 20.19 13.99 -0.79
CA ILE A 47 20.16 13.14 -1.99
C ILE A 47 19.68 13.92 -3.21
N ILE A 48 18.63 14.74 -3.09
CA ILE A 48 18.15 15.57 -4.19
C ILE A 48 19.23 16.60 -4.59
N GLU A 49 19.86 17.23 -3.60
CA GLU A 49 20.93 18.21 -3.79
C GLU A 49 22.13 17.61 -4.54
N THR A 50 22.49 16.37 -4.21
CA THR A 50 23.61 15.64 -4.82
C THR A 50 23.20 14.81 -6.05
N ASP A 51 22.02 15.03 -6.63
CA ASP A 51 21.52 14.30 -7.80
C ASP A 51 21.58 12.77 -7.64
N PHE A 52 21.22 12.30 -6.44
CA PHE A 52 21.21 10.90 -6.03
C PHE A 52 22.58 10.23 -6.05
N THR A 53 23.65 11.02 -5.90
CA THR A 53 25.00 10.48 -5.72
C THR A 53 25.04 9.50 -4.54
N ASP A 54 25.65 8.35 -4.78
CA ASP A 54 25.80 7.24 -3.85
C ASP A 54 24.52 6.55 -3.37
N PHE A 55 23.36 6.89 -3.94
CA PHE A 55 22.09 6.28 -3.57
C PHE A 55 22.05 4.80 -3.97
N MET A 56 21.71 3.91 -3.02
CA MET A 56 21.67 2.46 -3.23
C MET A 56 23.02 1.84 -3.64
N LEU A 57 24.16 2.47 -3.33
CA LEU A 57 25.46 1.83 -3.51
C LEU A 57 25.58 0.61 -2.60
N LYS A 58 26.02 -0.51 -3.18
CA LYS A 58 26.17 -1.79 -2.47
C LYS A 58 26.92 -1.67 -1.15
N ASP A 59 28.00 -0.89 -1.13
CA ASP A 59 28.86 -0.73 0.06
C ASP A 59 28.16 -0.02 1.22
N ASN A 60 27.11 0.77 0.94
CA ASN A 60 26.28 1.43 1.94
C ASN A 60 25.10 0.54 2.38
N LEU A 61 24.86 -0.58 1.70
CA LEU A 61 23.69 -1.42 1.93
C LEU A 61 24.01 -2.60 2.87
N LYS A 62 23.18 -2.77 3.89
CA LYS A 62 23.28 -3.89 4.83
C LYS A 62 21.92 -4.55 5.04
N ILE A 63 21.93 -5.86 5.24
CA ILE A 63 20.77 -6.58 5.76
C ILE A 63 20.74 -6.36 7.27
N VAL A 64 19.58 -5.99 7.80
CA VAL A 64 19.40 -5.82 9.24
C VAL A 64 19.56 -7.19 9.93
N PRO A 65 20.41 -7.31 10.97
CA PRO A 65 20.52 -8.54 11.75
C PRO A 65 19.15 -9.01 12.23
N ASP A 66 18.91 -10.32 12.19
CA ASP A 66 17.64 -10.96 12.60
C ASP A 66 16.39 -10.61 11.76
N GLN A 67 16.51 -9.72 10.77
CA GLN A 67 15.44 -9.31 9.86
C GLN A 67 15.90 -9.40 8.40
N HIS A 68 16.02 -10.64 7.91
CA HIS A 68 16.59 -10.99 6.60
C HIS A 68 15.90 -10.35 5.38
N ASN A 69 14.71 -9.77 5.57
CA ASN A 69 13.94 -9.05 4.54
C ASN A 69 14.05 -7.52 4.65
N TYR A 70 14.95 -7.00 5.49
CA TYR A 70 15.09 -5.57 5.77
C TYR A 70 16.47 -5.13 5.29
N LEU A 71 16.48 -4.11 4.43
CA LEU A 71 17.67 -3.52 3.86
C LEU A 71 17.81 -2.10 4.42
N ILE A 72 19.00 -1.73 4.88
CA ILE A 72 19.33 -0.39 5.33
C ILE A 72 20.43 0.21 4.46
N ASP A 73 20.25 1.46 4.04
CA ASP A 73 21.33 2.33 3.56
C ASP A 73 21.95 3.03 4.77
N THR A 74 23.19 2.67 5.12
CA THR A 74 23.86 3.21 6.30
C THR A 74 24.43 4.61 6.11
N LYS A 75 24.51 5.11 4.88
CA LYS A 75 25.03 6.46 4.60
C LYS A 75 23.96 7.51 4.83
N TYR A 76 22.75 7.25 4.35
CA TYR A 76 21.64 8.20 4.42
C TYR A 76 20.46 7.71 5.29
N GLU A 77 20.64 6.58 5.99
CA GLU A 77 19.68 6.01 6.94
C GLU A 77 18.28 5.72 6.33
N PHE A 78 18.25 5.22 5.10
CA PHE A 78 17.02 4.72 4.49
C PHE A 78 16.77 3.28 4.91
N TYR A 79 15.52 2.98 5.28
CA TYR A 79 15.09 1.64 5.65
C TYR A 79 14.08 1.11 4.64
N TYR A 80 14.39 -0.03 4.03
CA TYR A 80 13.61 -0.68 2.99
C TYR A 80 13.10 -2.03 3.49
N TYR A 81 11.78 -2.14 3.67
CA TYR A 81 11.12 -3.31 4.28
C TYR A 81 10.61 -4.34 3.27
N HIS A 82 10.64 -3.98 1.98
CA HIS A 82 9.93 -4.71 0.92
C HIS A 82 10.81 -5.05 -0.28
N ASP A 83 12.07 -4.62 -0.27
CA ASP A 83 12.92 -4.63 -1.45
C ASP A 83 13.86 -5.83 -1.52
N ILE A 84 14.12 -6.50 -0.40
CA ILE A 84 14.96 -7.70 -0.33
C ILE A 84 14.16 -8.88 0.25
N LYS A 85 14.33 -10.07 -0.32
CA LYS A 85 13.70 -11.28 0.22
C LYS A 85 14.59 -11.98 1.23
N SER A 86 15.86 -12.19 0.86
CA SER A 86 16.78 -12.95 1.73
C SER A 86 18.26 -12.76 1.45
N ASN A 87 18.68 -12.36 0.24
CA ASN A 87 20.09 -12.38 -0.13
C ASN A 87 20.47 -11.17 -0.99
N LEU A 88 21.24 -10.26 -0.39
CA LEU A 88 21.66 -9.01 -1.02
C LEU A 88 22.57 -9.28 -2.23
N GLU A 89 23.48 -10.24 -2.16
CA GLU A 89 24.41 -10.53 -3.26
C GLU A 89 23.67 -10.89 -4.56
N THR A 90 22.66 -11.75 -4.45
CA THR A 90 21.89 -12.20 -5.61
C THR A 90 20.81 -11.22 -6.06
N GLU A 91 20.29 -10.41 -5.13
CA GLU A 91 19.16 -9.50 -5.40
C GLU A 91 19.61 -8.06 -5.70
N TYR A 92 20.84 -7.69 -5.37
CA TYR A 92 21.36 -6.32 -5.44
C TYR A 92 21.14 -5.69 -6.82
N GLN A 93 21.56 -6.35 -7.89
CA GLN A 93 21.48 -5.75 -9.23
C GLN A 93 20.04 -5.39 -9.61
N ALA A 94 19.09 -6.28 -9.31
CA ALA A 94 17.67 -6.04 -9.58
C ALA A 94 17.11 -4.89 -8.72
N ILE A 95 17.54 -4.77 -7.46
CA ILE A 95 17.17 -3.68 -6.57
C ILE A 95 17.75 -2.36 -7.10
N TYR A 96 19.04 -2.32 -7.38
CA TYR A 96 19.76 -1.15 -7.89
C TYR A 96 19.14 -0.65 -9.20
N ASP A 97 18.92 -1.52 -10.18
CA ASP A 97 18.30 -1.16 -11.45
C ASP A 97 16.86 -0.64 -11.27
N LYS A 98 16.11 -1.23 -10.34
CA LYS A 98 14.75 -0.76 -9.99
C LYS A 98 14.81 0.67 -9.46
N TYR A 99 15.72 0.98 -8.55
CA TYR A 99 15.83 2.32 -7.99
C TYR A 99 16.38 3.34 -8.98
N ASN A 100 17.37 2.98 -9.82
CA ASN A 100 17.84 3.86 -10.89
C ASN A 100 16.70 4.28 -11.84
N ARG A 101 15.84 3.35 -12.26
CA ARG A 101 14.65 3.70 -13.06
C ARG A 101 13.71 4.67 -12.35
N ARG A 102 13.55 4.54 -11.02
CA ARG A 102 12.71 5.44 -10.21
C ARG A 102 13.34 6.82 -10.07
N ILE A 103 14.66 6.88 -9.89
CA ILE A 103 15.46 8.10 -9.80
C ILE A 103 15.40 8.87 -11.11
N THR A 104 15.62 8.21 -12.25
CA THR A 104 15.50 8.86 -13.57
C THR A 104 14.12 9.50 -13.74
N LYS A 105 13.04 8.78 -13.41
CA LYS A 105 11.68 9.33 -13.46
C LYS A 105 11.48 10.51 -12.50
N PHE A 106 12.02 10.42 -11.29
CA PHE A 106 11.98 11.50 -10.30
C PHE A 106 12.66 12.77 -10.83
N ILE A 107 13.89 12.64 -11.33
CA ILE A 107 14.66 13.77 -11.87
C ILE A 107 13.92 14.40 -13.05
N GLU A 108 13.48 13.60 -14.03
CA GLU A 108 12.75 14.11 -15.20
C GLU A 108 11.44 14.80 -14.81
N ALA A 109 10.69 14.24 -13.85
CA ALA A 109 9.49 14.86 -13.35
C ALA A 109 9.80 16.19 -12.63
N SER A 110 10.86 16.24 -11.82
CA SER A 110 11.25 17.44 -11.06
C SER A 110 11.70 18.63 -11.93
N LYS A 111 12.04 18.40 -13.20
CA LYS A 111 12.33 19.46 -14.18
C LYS A 111 11.06 20.17 -14.65
N LYS A 112 9.89 19.59 -14.43
CA LYS A 112 8.57 20.16 -14.72
C LYS A 112 7.93 20.67 -13.43
N THR A 113 6.86 21.47 -13.55
CA THR A 113 6.13 21.97 -12.38
C THR A 113 5.61 20.80 -11.53
N THR A 114 6.19 20.61 -10.34
CA THR A 114 5.95 19.44 -9.51
C THR A 114 5.54 19.84 -8.10
N CYS A 115 4.49 19.19 -7.59
CA CYS A 115 4.07 19.30 -6.20
C CYS A 115 4.55 18.08 -5.41
N PHE A 116 5.44 18.29 -4.46
CA PHE A 116 5.94 17.25 -3.57
C PHE A 116 5.07 17.13 -2.32
N PHE A 117 4.82 15.91 -1.85
CA PHE A 117 4.07 15.63 -0.63
C PHE A 117 4.96 14.93 0.39
N ARG A 118 5.02 15.46 1.61
CA ARG A 118 5.78 14.88 2.73
C ARG A 118 4.88 14.72 3.95
N ALA A 119 4.65 13.49 4.39
CA ALA A 119 4.12 13.26 5.74
C ALA A 119 5.20 13.62 6.77
N VAL A 120 4.84 14.40 7.79
CA VAL A 120 5.78 14.82 8.82
C VAL A 120 5.87 13.74 9.90
N ARG A 121 7.07 13.27 10.21
CA ARG A 121 7.31 12.13 11.11
C ARG A 121 7.09 12.45 12.57
N SER A 122 7.53 13.63 13.01
CA SER A 122 7.56 13.98 14.42
C SER A 122 7.62 15.49 14.64
N ASN A 123 7.53 15.93 15.90
CA ASN A 123 7.66 17.33 16.27
C ASN A 123 9.08 17.86 16.01
N GLU A 124 10.11 17.01 16.10
CA GLU A 124 11.48 17.37 15.75
C GLU A 124 11.59 17.69 14.25
N GLU A 125 10.88 16.96 13.38
CA GLU A 125 10.84 17.28 11.95
C GLU A 125 10.08 18.60 11.70
N ILE A 126 9.06 18.94 12.51
CA ILE A 126 8.40 20.26 12.45
C ILE A 126 9.39 21.38 12.73
N GLU A 127 10.17 21.28 13.81
CA GLU A 127 11.18 22.29 14.14
C GLU A 127 12.27 22.37 13.06
N TYR A 128 12.73 21.23 12.54
CA TYR A 128 13.66 21.19 11.42
C TYR A 128 13.09 21.93 10.18
N ILE A 129 11.82 21.73 9.84
CA ILE A 129 11.17 22.41 8.70
C ILE A 129 11.14 23.93 8.90
N LYS A 130 10.86 24.39 10.13
CA LYS A 130 10.83 25.83 10.46
C LYS A 130 12.22 26.45 10.33
N GLU A 131 13.23 25.80 10.89
CA GLU A 131 14.61 26.31 10.93
C GLU A 131 15.29 26.26 9.56
N ASN A 132 14.94 25.28 8.72
CA ASN A 132 15.61 25.01 7.45
C ASN A 132 14.74 25.32 6.23
N LYS A 133 13.74 26.19 6.38
CA LYS A 133 12.77 26.52 5.32
C LYS A 133 13.46 26.89 4.01
N GLU A 134 14.41 27.83 4.02
CA GLU A 134 15.10 28.27 2.80
C GLU A 134 15.85 27.13 2.12
N TYR A 135 16.58 26.32 2.89
CA TYR A 135 17.27 25.14 2.36
C TYR A 135 16.31 24.16 1.71
N ILE A 136 15.17 23.85 2.35
CA ILE A 136 14.14 22.97 1.80
C ILE A 136 13.64 23.51 0.46
N PHE A 137 13.22 24.77 0.40
CA PHE A 137 12.68 25.34 -0.83
C PHE A 137 13.72 25.45 -1.94
N ASN A 138 14.97 25.82 -1.62
CA ASN A 138 16.05 25.86 -2.60
C ASN A 138 16.32 24.47 -3.20
N THR A 139 16.35 23.44 -2.36
CA THR A 139 16.57 22.05 -2.81
C THR A 139 15.42 21.52 -3.65
N ILE A 140 14.16 21.74 -3.23
CA ILE A 140 12.97 21.31 -3.97
C ILE A 140 12.84 22.03 -5.33
N ARG A 141 13.26 23.29 -5.38
CA ARG A 141 13.21 24.14 -6.58
C ARG A 141 14.45 24.06 -7.45
N LYS A 142 15.47 23.27 -7.07
CA LYS A 142 16.74 23.12 -7.78
C LYS A 142 16.56 22.90 -9.30
N ASN A 143 15.64 22.01 -9.67
CA ASN A 143 15.41 21.64 -11.08
C ASN A 143 14.29 22.43 -11.77
N ASN A 144 13.43 23.11 -11.01
CA ASN A 144 12.38 23.98 -11.51
C ASN A 144 11.90 24.92 -10.40
N SER A 145 11.97 26.24 -10.63
CA SER A 145 11.61 27.26 -9.64
C SER A 145 10.14 27.27 -9.22
N ASN A 146 9.26 26.67 -10.03
CA ASN A 146 7.83 26.53 -9.76
C ASN A 146 7.47 25.25 -8.98
N ASN A 147 8.47 24.45 -8.59
CA ASN A 147 8.23 23.31 -7.72
C ASN A 147 7.82 23.78 -6.32
N GLU A 148 6.93 23.02 -5.70
CA GLU A 148 6.41 23.28 -4.37
C GLU A 148 6.40 22.02 -3.54
N ILE A 149 6.37 22.18 -2.21
CA ILE A 149 6.23 21.08 -1.26
C ILE A 149 5.05 21.35 -0.33
N VAL A 150 4.30 20.29 -0.03
CA VAL A 150 3.17 20.26 0.89
C VAL A 150 3.49 19.30 2.03
N PHE A 151 3.37 19.81 3.25
CA PHE A 151 3.57 19.02 4.47
C PHE A 151 2.25 18.52 5.03
N LEU A 152 2.22 17.24 5.43
CA LEU A 152 1.04 16.57 5.97
C LEU A 152 1.27 16.22 7.43
N LEU A 153 0.52 16.87 8.32
CA LEU A 153 0.75 16.86 9.76
C LEU A 153 -0.28 15.97 10.45
N LEU A 154 0.12 15.29 11.52
CA LEU A 154 -0.83 14.66 12.43
C LEU A 154 -1.65 15.73 13.17
N GLN A 155 -2.81 15.34 13.68
CA GLN A 155 -3.78 16.24 14.32
C GLN A 155 -3.14 17.06 15.44
N ASP A 156 -2.34 16.41 16.28
CA ASP A 156 -1.80 16.98 17.52
C ASP A 156 -0.41 17.62 17.35
N MET A 157 0.16 17.62 16.13
CA MET A 157 1.43 18.30 15.86
C MET A 157 1.27 19.83 15.95
N PRO A 158 2.33 20.60 16.25
CA PRO A 158 2.31 22.04 16.08
C PRO A 158 2.08 22.42 14.61
N ASP A 159 1.48 23.58 14.38
CA ASP A 159 1.31 24.12 13.04
C ASP A 159 2.64 24.65 12.49
N LEU A 160 2.78 24.59 11.16
CA LEU A 160 3.88 25.24 10.45
C LEU A 160 3.51 26.70 10.13
N PRO A 161 4.50 27.57 9.92
CA PRO A 161 4.27 28.95 9.46
C PRO A 161 3.35 29.05 8.24
N ASN A 162 2.58 30.15 8.14
CA ASN A 162 1.57 30.36 7.08
C ASN A 162 2.15 30.49 5.67
N ASP A 163 3.44 30.76 5.55
CA ASP A 163 4.20 30.85 4.31
C ASP A 163 4.78 29.50 3.87
N ILE A 164 4.42 28.41 4.56
CA ILE A 164 4.63 27.02 4.17
C ILE A 164 3.26 26.39 3.91
N THR A 165 3.12 25.63 2.83
CA THR A 165 1.85 24.93 2.57
C THR A 165 1.78 23.64 3.37
N TRP A 166 0.75 23.49 4.20
CA TRP A 166 0.56 22.29 5.02
C TRP A 166 -0.91 22.00 5.30
N PHE A 167 -1.20 20.75 5.66
CA PHE A 167 -2.54 20.29 6.04
C PHE A 167 -2.50 19.35 7.22
N LYS A 168 -3.46 19.47 8.15
CA LYS A 168 -3.74 18.42 9.15
C LYS A 168 -4.41 17.24 8.48
N LEU A 169 -3.93 16.04 8.79
CA LEU A 169 -4.55 14.78 8.39
C LEU A 169 -5.71 14.37 9.31
N ASN A 170 -5.91 15.04 10.45
CA ASN A 170 -6.95 14.70 11.45
C ASN A 170 -6.90 13.24 11.92
N ILE A 171 -5.69 12.69 11.99
CA ILE A 171 -5.40 11.39 12.61
C ILE A 171 -4.34 11.59 13.68
N LYS A 172 -4.35 10.73 14.70
CA LYS A 172 -3.40 10.79 15.82
C LYS A 172 -2.08 10.10 15.52
N ASN A 173 -2.10 9.03 14.71
CA ASN A 173 -0.94 8.20 14.44
C ASN A 173 -0.99 7.65 13.01
N TYR A 174 0.18 7.51 12.37
CA TYR A 174 0.32 6.78 11.12
C TYR A 174 0.14 5.28 11.35
N THR A 175 -0.78 4.66 10.61
CA THR A 175 -1.12 3.24 10.77
C THR A 175 -0.78 2.49 9.47
N PRO A 176 0.07 1.45 9.49
CA PRO A 176 0.50 0.73 8.28
C PRO A 176 -0.54 -0.26 7.75
N LYS A 177 -1.83 -0.03 8.03
CA LYS A 177 -2.94 -0.85 7.51
C LYS A 177 -3.38 -0.31 6.15
N LEU A 178 -3.74 -1.22 5.24
CA LEU A 178 -3.94 -0.87 3.83
C LEU A 178 -5.09 0.12 3.62
N TYR A 179 -6.18 -0.01 4.38
CA TYR A 179 -7.31 0.93 4.34
C TYR A 179 -6.89 2.33 4.79
N GLU A 180 -6.33 2.44 5.99
CA GLU A 180 -5.91 3.70 6.59
C GLU A 180 -4.88 4.43 5.72
N MET A 181 -4.00 3.68 5.06
CA MET A 181 -3.03 4.21 4.10
C MET A 181 -3.69 4.70 2.81
N THR A 182 -4.64 3.96 2.23
CA THR A 182 -5.27 4.32 0.95
C THR A 182 -6.32 5.42 1.09
N THR A 183 -6.91 5.58 2.27
CA THR A 183 -7.88 6.63 2.62
C THR A 183 -7.28 7.75 3.45
N LEU A 184 -5.94 7.82 3.59
CA LEU A 184 -5.26 8.76 4.49
C LEU A 184 -5.76 10.20 4.32
N PHE A 185 -5.88 10.65 3.07
CA PHE A 185 -6.27 12.03 2.75
C PHE A 185 -7.75 12.31 3.02
N ASN A 186 -8.60 11.27 3.07
CA ASN A 186 -10.05 11.41 3.29
C ASN A 186 -10.38 11.97 4.67
N ASN A 187 -9.46 11.84 5.62
CA ASN A 187 -9.61 12.39 6.96
C ASN A 187 -9.45 13.92 6.99
N SER A 188 -8.99 14.55 5.90
CA SER A 188 -8.74 15.99 5.82
C SER A 188 -9.52 16.66 4.68
N PRO A 189 -10.70 17.24 4.97
CA PRO A 189 -11.50 17.93 3.97
C PRO A 189 -10.74 19.06 3.25
N LYS A 190 -9.92 19.82 3.97
CA LYS A 190 -9.09 20.90 3.39
C LYS A 190 -8.02 20.37 2.44
N LEU A 191 -7.37 19.25 2.79
CA LEU A 191 -6.42 18.60 1.90
C LEU A 191 -7.11 18.05 0.67
N LEU A 192 -8.30 17.43 0.80
CA LEU A 192 -9.06 16.96 -0.34
C LEU A 192 -9.50 18.09 -1.26
N GLU A 193 -9.95 19.22 -0.71
CA GLU A 193 -10.27 20.42 -1.48
C GLU A 193 -9.06 20.88 -2.29
N PHE A 194 -7.89 20.98 -1.64
CA PHE A 194 -6.62 21.27 -2.32
C PHE A 194 -6.26 20.23 -3.38
N CYS A 195 -6.44 18.93 -3.08
CA CYS A 195 -6.16 17.86 -4.02
C CYS A 195 -7.05 17.93 -5.28
N ASN A 196 -8.30 18.34 -5.09
CA ASN A 196 -9.29 18.48 -6.14
C ASN A 196 -9.24 19.85 -6.85
N SER A 197 -8.44 20.81 -6.38
CA SER A 197 -8.38 22.18 -6.90
C SER A 197 -7.54 22.32 -8.18
N ASN A 198 -7.79 21.51 -9.21
CA ASN A 198 -7.02 21.48 -10.47
C ASN A 198 -5.49 21.38 -10.25
N LEU A 199 -5.04 20.59 -9.25
CA LEU A 199 -3.61 20.31 -9.07
C LEU A 199 -2.99 19.76 -10.36
N LEU A 200 -3.68 18.80 -10.97
CA LEU A 200 -3.36 18.18 -12.25
C LEU A 200 -4.54 18.36 -13.21
N THR A 201 -4.29 18.21 -14.52
CA THR A 201 -5.37 18.14 -15.51
C THR A 201 -6.17 16.84 -15.33
N LYS A 202 -7.45 16.85 -15.74
CA LYS A 202 -8.27 15.64 -15.75
C LYS A 202 -7.63 14.51 -16.56
N GLU A 203 -7.06 14.84 -17.72
CA GLU A 203 -6.32 13.89 -18.56
C GLU A 203 -5.17 13.23 -17.79
N LYS A 204 -4.41 14.00 -17.01
CA LYS A 204 -3.30 13.46 -16.22
C LYS A 204 -3.79 12.57 -15.08
N ILE A 205 -4.87 12.95 -14.41
CA ILE A 205 -5.51 12.12 -13.38
C ILE A 205 -5.98 10.80 -14.00
N ASP A 206 -6.62 10.85 -15.17
CA ASP A 206 -7.08 9.65 -15.88
C ASP A 206 -5.90 8.77 -16.33
N GLU A 207 -4.80 9.35 -16.82
CA GLU A 207 -3.57 8.63 -17.15
C GLU A 207 -2.98 7.92 -15.92
N ASN A 208 -3.02 8.59 -14.76
CA ASN A 208 -2.48 8.09 -13.50
C ASN A 208 -3.33 6.98 -12.88
N LYS A 209 -4.59 6.78 -13.31
CA LYS A 209 -5.43 5.67 -12.83
C LYS A 209 -4.80 4.29 -13.05
N LYS A 210 -3.87 4.15 -14.00
CA LYS A 210 -3.07 2.92 -14.20
C LYS A 210 -2.23 2.52 -12.98
N TYR A 211 -1.98 3.45 -12.07
CA TYR A 211 -1.25 3.19 -10.82
C TYR A 211 -2.15 2.84 -9.64
N ILE A 212 -3.47 2.97 -9.80
CA ILE A 212 -4.46 2.43 -8.86
C ILE A 212 -4.51 0.92 -9.07
N SER A 213 -4.39 0.15 -7.99
CA SER A 213 -4.69 -1.28 -8.02
C SER A 213 -6.12 -1.47 -7.54
N PRO A 214 -7.10 -1.78 -8.43
CA PRO A 214 -8.48 -2.04 -8.03
C PRO A 214 -8.54 -3.15 -6.97
N PHE A 215 -7.69 -4.16 -7.13
CA PHE A 215 -7.57 -5.26 -6.19
C PHE A 215 -7.10 -4.83 -4.79
N GLN A 216 -6.10 -3.94 -4.70
CA GLN A 216 -5.69 -3.39 -3.39
C GLN A 216 -6.80 -2.54 -2.77
N THR A 217 -7.54 -1.77 -3.58
CA THR A 217 -8.71 -1.01 -3.10
C THR A 217 -9.78 -1.95 -2.53
N ALA A 218 -10.14 -3.01 -3.24
CA ALA A 218 -11.10 -4.00 -2.76
C ALA A 218 -10.62 -4.68 -1.46
N THR A 219 -9.36 -5.11 -1.43
CA THR A 219 -8.74 -5.73 -0.25
C THR A 219 -8.77 -4.79 0.96
N ALA A 220 -8.45 -3.51 0.76
CA ALA A 220 -8.48 -2.49 1.80
C ALA A 220 -9.89 -2.31 2.39
N GLN A 221 -10.89 -2.20 1.52
CA GLN A 221 -12.29 -2.04 1.93
C GLN A 221 -12.81 -3.26 2.68
N ILE A 222 -12.54 -4.48 2.18
CA ILE A 222 -12.91 -5.71 2.87
C ILE A 222 -12.22 -5.80 4.23
N GLN A 223 -10.92 -5.50 4.32
CA GLN A 223 -10.21 -5.48 5.60
C GLN A 223 -10.89 -4.54 6.61
N HIS A 224 -11.28 -3.33 6.18
CA HIS A 224 -11.94 -2.37 7.04
C HIS A 224 -13.31 -2.85 7.54
N LEU A 225 -14.10 -3.45 6.67
CA LEU A 225 -15.40 -4.02 7.01
C LEU A 225 -15.27 -5.22 7.96
N LEU A 226 -14.25 -6.06 7.77
CA LEU A 226 -13.91 -7.15 8.68
C LEU A 226 -13.53 -6.64 10.07
N ASP A 227 -12.66 -5.63 10.15
CA ASP A 227 -12.22 -5.00 11.41
C ASP A 227 -13.42 -4.39 12.19
N LYS A 228 -14.43 -3.90 11.46
CA LYS A 228 -15.69 -3.38 12.03
C LYS A 228 -16.75 -4.46 12.29
N ASN A 229 -16.46 -5.73 12.00
CA ASN A 229 -17.41 -6.83 12.05
C ASN A 229 -18.72 -6.50 11.31
N HIS A 230 -18.65 -5.95 10.09
CA HIS A 230 -19.79 -5.39 9.37
C HIS A 230 -20.64 -6.45 8.64
N ASP A 231 -21.97 -6.38 8.75
CA ASP A 231 -22.93 -7.40 8.23
C ASP A 231 -22.84 -7.63 6.72
N GLN A 232 -22.45 -6.61 5.95
CA GLN A 232 -22.36 -6.71 4.48
C GLN A 232 -21.36 -7.76 4.00
N ILE A 233 -20.35 -8.11 4.82
CA ILE A 233 -19.44 -9.22 4.48
C ILE A 233 -20.20 -10.54 4.46
N GLU A 234 -21.08 -10.78 5.43
CA GLU A 234 -21.89 -12.00 5.48
C GLU A 234 -22.87 -12.08 4.30
N LEU A 235 -23.56 -10.98 3.99
CA LEU A 235 -24.43 -10.91 2.81
C LEU A 235 -23.67 -11.20 1.52
N SER A 236 -22.47 -10.65 1.40
CA SER A 236 -21.59 -10.86 0.26
C SER A 236 -21.09 -12.30 0.15
N LEU A 237 -20.72 -12.93 1.26
CA LEU A 237 -20.37 -14.34 1.31
C LEU A 237 -21.53 -15.24 0.88
N LEU A 238 -22.75 -14.96 1.36
CA LEU A 238 -23.95 -15.72 0.99
C LEU A 238 -24.31 -15.54 -0.48
N HIS A 239 -24.06 -14.35 -1.04
CA HIS A 239 -24.25 -14.10 -2.47
C HIS A 239 -23.22 -14.87 -3.31
N CYS A 240 -21.93 -14.79 -2.97
CA CYS A 240 -20.87 -15.49 -3.68
C CYS A 240 -20.95 -17.02 -3.51
N PHE A 241 -21.51 -17.51 -2.39
CA PHE A 241 -21.62 -18.92 -2.08
C PHE A 241 -23.05 -19.30 -1.62
N PRO A 242 -24.03 -19.37 -2.54
CA PRO A 242 -25.43 -19.63 -2.17
C PRO A 242 -25.66 -20.97 -1.47
N ASN A 243 -24.82 -21.97 -1.74
CA ASN A 243 -24.87 -23.31 -1.17
C ASN A 243 -23.90 -23.51 0.01
N ILE A 244 -23.37 -22.43 0.61
CA ILE A 244 -22.36 -22.50 1.68
C ILE A 244 -22.75 -23.38 2.87
N LYS A 245 -24.06 -23.44 3.21
CA LYS A 245 -24.57 -24.29 4.29
C LYS A 245 -24.46 -25.79 3.98
N ASN A 246 -24.56 -26.18 2.71
CA ASN A 246 -24.52 -27.58 2.27
C ASN A 246 -23.10 -28.01 1.89
N ALA A 247 -22.43 -27.21 1.04
CA ALA A 247 -21.10 -27.53 0.53
C ALA A 247 -19.98 -27.15 1.52
N GLY A 248 -20.27 -26.31 2.53
CA GLY A 248 -19.26 -25.69 3.39
C GLY A 248 -18.47 -24.61 2.67
N LEU A 249 -17.47 -24.03 3.35
CA LEU A 249 -16.52 -23.07 2.79
C LEU A 249 -15.10 -23.40 3.24
N TYR A 250 -14.15 -23.23 2.32
CA TYR A 250 -12.72 -23.28 2.59
C TYR A 250 -12.12 -21.89 2.40
N ILE A 251 -11.16 -21.54 3.26
CA ILE A 251 -10.38 -20.30 3.12
C ILE A 251 -9.04 -20.67 2.49
N TRP A 252 -8.66 -20.04 1.38
CA TRP A 252 -7.33 -20.23 0.80
C TRP A 252 -6.38 -19.11 1.22
N GLY A 253 -5.37 -19.47 2.02
CA GLY A 253 -4.30 -18.63 2.52
C GLY A 253 -4.38 -18.40 4.03
N ALA A 254 -3.44 -18.95 4.81
CA ALA A 254 -3.37 -18.82 6.26
C ALA A 254 -2.65 -17.54 6.75
N GLY A 255 -2.46 -16.57 5.85
CA GLY A 255 -1.84 -15.28 6.14
C GLY A 255 -2.74 -14.32 6.93
N THR A 256 -2.32 -13.06 7.03
CA THR A 256 -3.04 -12.01 7.78
C THR A 256 -4.51 -11.91 7.42
N TYR A 257 -4.84 -11.86 6.13
CA TYR A 257 -6.22 -11.71 5.65
C TYR A 257 -7.08 -12.95 5.85
N GLY A 258 -6.50 -14.15 5.71
CA GLY A 258 -7.21 -15.39 6.03
C GLY A 258 -7.55 -15.50 7.51
N LYS A 259 -6.64 -15.08 8.39
CA LYS A 259 -6.90 -15.00 9.84
C LYS A 259 -8.00 -13.98 10.18
N LEU A 260 -7.99 -12.80 9.54
CA LEU A 260 -9.04 -11.80 9.71
C LEU A 260 -10.42 -12.33 9.29
N MET A 261 -10.50 -12.94 8.11
CA MET A 261 -11.75 -13.54 7.62
C MET A 261 -12.22 -14.69 8.51
N LEU A 262 -11.31 -15.58 8.94
CA LEU A 262 -11.63 -16.66 9.86
C LEU A 262 -12.23 -16.13 11.17
N ASN A 263 -11.60 -15.14 11.79
CA ASN A 263 -12.09 -14.54 13.03
C ASN A 263 -13.48 -13.92 12.84
N TYR A 264 -13.69 -13.19 11.75
CA TYR A 264 -15.01 -12.64 11.40
C TYR A 264 -16.06 -13.75 11.30
N MET A 265 -15.76 -14.83 10.55
CA MET A 265 -16.68 -15.94 10.36
C MET A 265 -17.03 -16.63 11.68
N LEU A 266 -16.03 -16.95 12.52
CA LEU A 266 -16.26 -17.63 13.79
C LEU A 266 -17.10 -16.78 14.75
N ASN A 267 -16.86 -15.46 14.80
CA ASN A 267 -17.66 -14.54 15.61
C ASN A 267 -19.13 -14.47 15.18
N ARG A 268 -19.43 -14.87 13.95
CA ARG A 268 -20.78 -14.93 13.36
C ARG A 268 -21.37 -16.34 13.36
N GLY A 269 -20.72 -17.30 14.02
CA GLY A 269 -21.15 -18.70 14.05
C GLY A 269 -20.97 -19.45 12.74
N MET A 270 -20.20 -18.89 11.79
CA MET A 270 -19.81 -19.57 10.55
C MET A 270 -18.46 -20.26 10.74
N SER A 271 -18.41 -21.57 10.56
CA SER A 271 -17.16 -22.33 10.62
C SER A 271 -16.74 -22.79 9.22
N PRO A 272 -15.61 -22.31 8.68
CA PRO A 272 -15.04 -22.92 7.48
C PRO A 272 -14.61 -24.36 7.78
N LYS A 273 -14.58 -25.22 6.76
CA LYS A 273 -14.19 -26.62 6.87
C LYS A 273 -12.69 -26.80 7.11
N ALA A 274 -11.88 -26.03 6.40
CA ALA A 274 -10.42 -25.98 6.57
C ALA A 274 -9.84 -24.68 5.96
N ILE A 275 -8.57 -24.43 6.27
CA ILE A 275 -7.74 -23.42 5.60
C ILE A 275 -6.78 -24.15 4.66
N ILE A 276 -6.72 -23.73 3.40
CA ILE A 276 -5.81 -24.30 2.40
C ILE A 276 -4.56 -23.40 2.34
N ASP A 277 -3.38 -23.98 2.47
CA ASP A 277 -2.11 -23.27 2.28
C ASP A 277 -1.07 -24.15 1.58
N ASN A 278 -0.09 -23.52 0.93
CA ASN A 278 0.98 -24.21 0.22
C ASN A 278 2.27 -24.27 1.05
N ASN A 279 2.32 -23.65 2.23
CA ASN A 279 3.49 -23.67 3.09
C ASN A 279 3.57 -24.99 3.90
N PRO A 280 4.55 -25.88 3.61
CA PRO A 280 4.66 -27.19 4.25
C PRO A 280 4.92 -27.11 5.76
N LYS A 281 5.39 -25.97 6.27
CA LYS A 281 5.67 -25.78 7.70
C LYS A 281 4.41 -25.65 8.56
N ILE A 282 3.28 -25.26 7.97
CA ILE A 282 2.04 -25.00 8.70
C ILE A 282 0.93 -26.00 8.33
N ILE A 283 1.08 -26.75 7.24
CA ILE A 283 0.16 -27.84 6.89
C ILE A 283 0.15 -28.88 8.03
N GLY A 284 -1.03 -29.36 8.40
CA GLY A 284 -1.25 -30.28 9.52
C GLY A 284 -1.39 -29.59 10.88
N THR A 285 -1.25 -28.27 10.95
CA THR A 285 -1.53 -27.47 12.16
C THR A 285 -2.96 -26.92 12.15
N THR A 286 -3.34 -26.14 13.16
CA THR A 286 -4.67 -25.51 13.26
C THR A 286 -4.58 -24.03 13.59
N ILE A 287 -5.57 -23.25 13.13
CA ILE A 287 -5.82 -21.87 13.60
C ILE A 287 -7.25 -21.82 14.14
N ASN A 288 -7.43 -21.43 15.40
CA ASN A 288 -8.74 -21.44 16.08
C ASN A 288 -9.50 -22.77 15.90
N ASN A 289 -8.79 -23.90 16.05
CA ASN A 289 -9.29 -25.26 15.85
C ASN A 289 -9.73 -25.60 14.41
N ILE A 290 -9.53 -24.71 13.43
CA ILE A 290 -9.73 -25.02 12.02
C ILE A 290 -8.43 -25.59 11.44
N PRO A 291 -8.47 -26.77 10.80
CA PRO A 291 -7.26 -27.42 10.26
C PRO A 291 -6.69 -26.66 9.06
N ILE A 292 -5.36 -26.63 8.97
CA ILE A 292 -4.64 -26.19 7.78
C ILE A 292 -4.27 -27.42 6.95
N ILE A 293 -4.77 -27.48 5.72
CA ILE A 293 -4.58 -28.60 4.80
C ILE A 293 -3.80 -28.16 3.55
N SER A 294 -3.19 -29.13 2.89
CA SER A 294 -2.59 -28.94 1.57
C SER A 294 -3.65 -28.86 0.48
N SER A 295 -3.31 -28.24 -0.64
CA SER A 295 -4.17 -28.20 -1.84
C SER A 295 -4.44 -29.59 -2.45
N SER A 296 -3.61 -30.60 -2.18
CA SER A 296 -3.87 -31.97 -2.64
C SER A 296 -5.00 -32.67 -1.90
N GLU A 297 -5.31 -32.24 -0.67
CA GLU A 297 -6.34 -32.88 0.15
C GLU A 297 -7.76 -32.53 -0.29
N ILE A 298 -7.94 -31.41 -0.99
CA ILE A 298 -9.25 -30.97 -1.50
C ILE A 298 -9.63 -31.63 -2.83
N GLU A 299 -8.68 -32.26 -3.55
CA GLU A 299 -8.94 -32.98 -4.81
C GLU A 299 -10.02 -34.06 -4.65
N LYS A 300 -10.13 -34.62 -3.44
CA LYS A 300 -11.07 -35.71 -3.12
C LYS A 300 -12.47 -35.23 -2.76
N ILE A 301 -12.75 -33.92 -2.89
CA ILE A 301 -13.99 -33.31 -2.42
C ILE A 301 -14.87 -32.94 -3.62
N ASP A 302 -16.09 -33.49 -3.62
CA ASP A 302 -17.00 -33.50 -4.78
C ASP A 302 -17.62 -32.12 -5.10
N ALA A 303 -17.72 -31.23 -4.11
CA ALA A 303 -18.14 -29.84 -4.29
C ALA A 303 -17.46 -28.94 -3.26
N VAL A 304 -16.77 -27.90 -3.72
CA VAL A 304 -15.95 -27.04 -2.86
C VAL A 304 -16.25 -25.57 -3.12
N ASN A 305 -16.64 -24.84 -2.07
CA ASN A 305 -16.58 -23.39 -2.09
C ASN A 305 -15.23 -22.95 -1.54
N VAL A 306 -14.52 -22.09 -2.27
CA VAL A 306 -13.21 -21.58 -1.87
C VAL A 306 -13.23 -20.06 -1.91
N LEU A 307 -12.97 -19.43 -0.76
CA LEU A 307 -12.68 -18.01 -0.67
C LEU A 307 -11.16 -17.80 -0.65
N ILE A 308 -10.63 -17.13 -1.66
CA ILE A 308 -9.21 -16.79 -1.73
C ILE A 308 -8.96 -15.49 -0.98
N THR A 309 -8.17 -15.55 0.11
CA THR A 309 -7.91 -14.43 1.02
C THR A 309 -6.45 -13.97 0.97
N VAL A 310 -5.89 -13.83 -0.24
CA VAL A 310 -4.50 -13.34 -0.43
C VAL A 310 -4.50 -11.96 -1.08
N ALA A 311 -3.55 -11.11 -0.70
CA ALA A 311 -3.50 -9.71 -1.13
C ALA A 311 -2.66 -9.43 -2.40
N SER A 312 -2.30 -10.47 -3.16
CA SER A 312 -1.55 -10.31 -4.41
C SER A 312 -2.32 -10.90 -5.57
N GLU A 313 -2.57 -10.08 -6.59
CA GLU A 313 -3.22 -10.51 -7.84
C GLU A 313 -2.46 -11.65 -8.53
N LYS A 314 -1.12 -11.61 -8.50
CA LYS A 314 -0.29 -12.71 -9.02
C LYS A 314 -0.52 -14.00 -8.24
N SER A 315 -0.62 -13.93 -6.92
CA SER A 315 -0.92 -15.08 -6.08
C SER A 315 -2.32 -15.61 -6.33
N ILE A 316 -3.33 -14.73 -6.49
CA ILE A 316 -4.69 -15.12 -6.87
C ILE A 316 -4.66 -15.89 -8.18
N ASN A 317 -4.08 -15.33 -9.24
CA ASN A 317 -4.02 -16.00 -10.53
C ASN A 317 -3.37 -17.39 -10.44
N SER A 318 -2.28 -17.50 -9.67
CA SER A 318 -1.60 -18.78 -9.43
C SER A 318 -2.45 -19.78 -8.62
N ILE A 319 -3.20 -19.31 -7.61
CA ILE A 319 -4.08 -20.14 -6.79
C ILE A 319 -5.29 -20.58 -7.60
N THR A 320 -5.94 -19.67 -8.33
CA THR A 320 -7.06 -19.96 -9.20
C THR A 320 -6.68 -21.01 -10.23
N GLN A 321 -5.49 -20.91 -10.85
CA GLN A 321 -4.97 -21.95 -11.75
C GLN A 321 -4.74 -23.31 -11.05
N GLN A 322 -4.32 -23.32 -9.79
CA GLN A 322 -4.22 -24.57 -9.03
C GLN A 322 -5.59 -25.18 -8.78
N ILE A 323 -6.58 -24.36 -8.41
CA ILE A 323 -7.95 -24.81 -8.18
C ILE A 323 -8.54 -25.42 -9.46
N TYR A 324 -8.41 -24.75 -10.62
CA TYR A 324 -8.87 -25.27 -11.92
C TYR A 324 -8.23 -26.61 -12.31
N LYS A 325 -7.02 -26.89 -11.84
CA LYS A 325 -6.33 -28.17 -12.11
C LYS A 325 -6.77 -29.30 -11.18
N LEU A 326 -7.16 -28.97 -9.96
CA LEU A 326 -7.42 -29.93 -8.89
C LEU A 326 -8.90 -30.27 -8.73
N LEU A 327 -9.79 -29.33 -9.02
CA LEU A 327 -11.22 -29.46 -8.75
C LEU A 327 -12.03 -29.43 -10.04
N HIS A 328 -13.05 -30.29 -10.12
CA HIS A 328 -13.98 -30.32 -11.25
C HIS A 328 -15.30 -29.58 -10.97
N ASN A 329 -15.71 -29.50 -9.71
CA ASN A 329 -16.94 -28.85 -9.29
C ASN A 329 -16.66 -27.94 -8.09
N PHE A 330 -16.58 -26.63 -8.34
CA PHE A 330 -16.21 -25.67 -7.34
C PHE A 330 -16.80 -24.28 -7.61
N THR A 331 -16.93 -23.50 -6.54
CA THR A 331 -17.19 -22.06 -6.60
C THR A 331 -16.00 -21.35 -5.97
N VAL A 332 -15.45 -20.34 -6.65
CA VAL A 332 -14.34 -19.54 -6.14
C VAL A 332 -14.79 -18.08 -6.07
N ALA A 333 -14.45 -17.43 -4.96
CA ALA A 333 -14.55 -15.98 -4.84
C ALA A 333 -13.28 -15.41 -4.20
N THR A 334 -13.07 -14.12 -4.40
CA THR A 334 -11.97 -13.34 -3.84
C THR A 334 -12.53 -12.16 -3.05
N PHE A 335 -11.67 -11.40 -2.38
CA PHE A 335 -12.09 -10.12 -1.79
C PHE A 335 -12.61 -9.11 -2.82
N ASP A 336 -12.15 -9.18 -4.07
CA ASP A 336 -12.66 -8.33 -5.15
C ASP A 336 -14.12 -8.67 -5.48
N ASP A 337 -14.47 -9.96 -5.51
CA ASP A 337 -15.85 -10.40 -5.74
C ASP A 337 -16.76 -9.99 -4.57
N LEU A 338 -16.27 -10.15 -3.34
CA LEU A 338 -17.02 -9.70 -2.16
C LEU A 338 -17.27 -8.19 -2.21
N TYR A 339 -16.25 -7.42 -2.59
CA TYR A 339 -16.32 -5.96 -2.68
C TYR A 339 -17.27 -5.48 -3.78
N LYS A 340 -17.24 -6.10 -4.96
CA LYS A 340 -18.16 -5.79 -6.08
C LYS A 340 -19.62 -5.94 -5.67
N TYR A 341 -19.96 -7.01 -4.96
CA TYR A 341 -21.32 -7.20 -4.48
C TYR A 341 -21.72 -6.08 -3.52
N ILE A 342 -20.88 -5.78 -2.52
CA ILE A 342 -21.17 -4.75 -1.50
C ILE A 342 -21.41 -3.38 -2.14
N ASN A 343 -20.58 -3.00 -3.11
CA ASN A 343 -20.75 -1.76 -3.86
C ASN A 343 -21.99 -1.75 -4.76
N SER A 344 -22.38 -2.90 -5.33
CA SER A 344 -23.60 -2.99 -6.15
C SER A 344 -24.89 -2.79 -5.34
N THR A 345 -24.81 -3.07 -4.03
CA THR A 345 -25.95 -2.97 -3.10
C THR A 345 -26.01 -1.67 -2.31
N ASN A 346 -24.96 -0.82 -2.38
CA ASN A 346 -24.92 0.51 -1.76
C ASN A 346 -24.49 1.56 -2.80
N PRO A 347 -25.44 2.10 -3.59
CA PRO A 347 -25.15 3.14 -4.58
C PRO A 347 -24.72 4.48 -3.95
#